data_AF-A0A543PMH5-F1
#
_entry.id   AF-A0A543PMH5-F1
#
_cell.length_a   1.000
_cell.length_b   1.000
_cell.length_c   1.000
_cell.angle_alpha   90.00
_cell.angle_beta   90.00
_cell.angle_gamma   90.00
#
_symmetry.space_group_name_H-M   'P 1'
#
loop_
_entity.id
_entity.type
_entity.pdbx_description
1 polymer ?
#
loop_
_entity_poly.entity_id
_entity_poly.type
_entity_poly.pdbx_seq_one_letter_code
_entity_poly.pdbx_strand_id
1 'polypeptide(L)'
;MSDSPPTFQATRRNLLKGGAVGLGALGGGIALSGVSSSAAAAADSLTGSSVTALSGGGTANYFLNIDGIPGESKDSDHPDWIDVLDFSWGASAAAAITSGPGAMSGKATVTDLRVSTWLSQASPKLFLGVMSGKHMKTAVLEGVKPIEQESPALFLRLSLEDVLVTAYSSKAGDEAPQDEFSLAFAKISYSYWMQQADGNMGPEQVIRWDIKANKAV
;
A
#
# COMPACT_ATOMS: atom_id res chain seq x y z
N MET A 1 -68.94 7.29 -21.24
CA MET A 1 -68.72 6.65 -22.56
C MET A 1 -67.28 6.92 -22.93
N SER A 2 -66.37 5.96 -22.64
CA SER A 2 -65.56 5.19 -23.62
C SER A 2 -64.68 6.08 -24.50
N ASP A 3 -63.38 5.84 -24.73
CA ASP A 3 -62.57 4.65 -24.52
C ASP A 3 -61.07 4.98 -24.72
N SER A 4 -60.24 4.00 -24.37
CA SER A 4 -58.78 3.90 -24.29
C SER A 4 -57.98 4.11 -25.61
N PRO A 5 -56.64 4.30 -25.54
CA PRO A 5 -55.77 4.56 -26.71
C PRO A 5 -55.40 3.30 -27.53
N PRO A 6 -54.95 3.42 -28.80
CA PRO A 6 -54.62 2.27 -29.62
C PRO A 6 -53.23 1.69 -29.29
N THR A 7 -53.26 0.45 -28.83
CA THR A 7 -52.14 -0.50 -28.78
C THR A 7 -51.82 -1.00 -30.19
N PHE A 8 -50.56 -0.88 -30.65
CA PHE A 8 -50.11 -1.55 -31.87
C PHE A 8 -49.51 -2.93 -31.54
N GLN A 9 -50.30 -3.96 -31.85
CA GLN A 9 -49.89 -5.36 -31.94
C GLN A 9 -49.24 -5.62 -33.31
N ALA A 10 -48.06 -6.25 -33.34
CA ALA A 10 -47.51 -6.86 -34.55
C ALA A 10 -47.19 -8.35 -34.29
N THR A 11 -48.20 -9.13 -34.66
CA THR A 11 -48.34 -10.56 -34.95
C THR A 11 -47.09 -11.35 -35.38
N ARG A 12 -46.97 -12.55 -34.79
CA ARG A 12 -46.12 -13.69 -35.17
C ARG A 12 -46.51 -14.31 -36.53
N ARG A 13 -45.50 -14.87 -37.23
CA ARG A 13 -45.44 -16.13 -38.03
C ARG A 13 -44.57 -15.90 -39.27
N ASN A 14 -43.51 -16.67 -39.52
CA ASN A 14 -43.50 -17.99 -40.17
C ASN A 14 -41.99 -18.34 -40.39
N LEU A 15 -41.46 -19.54 -40.60
CA LEU A 15 -41.95 -20.86 -41.01
C LEU A 15 -40.75 -21.81 -40.83
N LEU A 16 -40.78 -22.78 -39.90
CA LEU A 16 -39.88 -23.95 -39.96
C LEU A 16 -40.66 -25.10 -40.59
N LYS A 17 -40.24 -25.53 -41.79
CA LYS A 17 -40.80 -26.66 -42.53
C LYS A 17 -39.90 -27.89 -42.37
N GLY A 18 -40.55 -29.02 -42.04
CA GLY A 18 -40.10 -30.40 -42.26
C GLY A 18 -39.05 -30.90 -41.26
N GLY A 19 -39.26 -31.92 -40.41
CA GLY A 19 -40.16 -33.06 -40.49
C GLY A 19 -39.45 -34.27 -41.06
N ALA A 20 -38.83 -35.10 -40.19
CA ALA A 20 -38.81 -36.57 -40.26
C ALA A 20 -37.81 -37.14 -39.24
N VAL A 21 -38.34 -37.90 -38.29
CA VAL A 21 -37.62 -38.87 -37.46
C VAL A 21 -37.42 -40.12 -38.31
N GLY A 22 -36.20 -40.67 -38.34
CA GLY A 22 -35.89 -41.95 -38.97
C GLY A 22 -34.67 -42.58 -38.33
N LEU A 23 -34.89 -43.65 -37.56
CA LEU A 23 -33.86 -44.53 -37.01
C LEU A 23 -33.03 -45.16 -38.14
N GLY A 24 -31.71 -45.20 -37.99
CA GLY A 24 -30.81 -45.80 -38.96
C GLY A 24 -29.39 -46.01 -38.43
N ALA A 25 -29.27 -46.99 -37.52
CA ALA A 25 -28.16 -47.93 -37.35
C ALA A 25 -26.80 -47.69 -38.07
N LEU A 26 -25.74 -47.73 -37.23
CA LEU A 26 -24.42 -48.37 -37.41
C LEU A 26 -23.28 -47.62 -38.13
N GLY A 27 -22.23 -47.32 -37.36
CA GLY A 27 -20.84 -47.45 -37.81
C GLY A 27 -19.93 -46.27 -37.46
N GLY A 28 -19.18 -46.37 -36.35
CA GLY A 28 -17.97 -45.55 -36.13
C GLY A 28 -17.90 -44.73 -34.84
N GLY A 29 -18.27 -45.32 -33.69
CA GLY A 29 -17.99 -44.75 -32.37
C GLY A 29 -16.77 -45.40 -31.74
N ILE A 30 -15.67 -44.64 -31.63
CA ILE A 30 -14.45 -45.02 -30.90
C ILE A 30 -14.82 -45.15 -29.42
N ALA A 31 -14.41 -46.26 -28.82
CA ALA A 31 -14.77 -46.65 -27.47
C ALA A 31 -14.30 -45.66 -26.40
N LEU A 32 -15.22 -45.22 -25.54
CA LEU A 32 -14.95 -44.76 -24.18
C LEU A 32 -14.82 -46.02 -23.29
N SER A 33 -13.63 -46.31 -22.78
CA SER A 33 -13.45 -47.27 -21.68
C SER A 33 -12.11 -47.11 -20.96
N GLY A 34 -12.18 -47.08 -19.63
CA GLY A 34 -11.12 -47.56 -18.72
C GLY A 34 -10.14 -46.47 -18.27
N VAL A 35 -10.29 -45.93 -17.06
CA VAL A 35 -9.74 -46.45 -15.78
C VAL A 35 -8.25 -46.14 -15.60
N SER A 36 -7.94 -45.27 -14.65
CA SER A 36 -7.23 -45.65 -13.42
C SER A 36 -6.70 -44.43 -12.69
N SER A 37 -6.92 -44.48 -11.38
CA SER A 37 -6.21 -43.76 -10.34
C SER A 37 -4.69 -43.79 -10.47
N SER A 38 -4.07 -42.82 -9.78
CA SER A 38 -2.75 -42.86 -9.12
C SER A 38 -1.60 -42.08 -9.76
N ALA A 39 -0.82 -41.48 -8.85
CA ALA A 39 0.49 -40.82 -8.98
C ALA A 39 0.47 -39.46 -9.72
N ALA A 40 0.54 -38.30 -9.04
CA ALA A 40 1.67 -37.78 -8.25
C ALA A 40 2.99 -37.74 -9.03
N ALA A 41 3.45 -36.51 -9.35
CA ALA A 41 4.83 -36.01 -9.58
C ALA A 41 4.81 -34.99 -10.75
N ALA A 42 5.34 -33.78 -10.65
CA ALA A 42 6.14 -33.16 -9.62
C ALA A 42 5.77 -31.67 -9.53
N ALA A 43 5.35 -31.24 -8.34
CA ALA A 43 5.52 -29.86 -7.94
C ALA A 43 7.03 -29.64 -7.82
N ASP A 44 7.62 -28.93 -8.77
CA ASP A 44 9.01 -28.50 -8.65
C ASP A 44 9.07 -27.44 -7.54
N SER A 45 9.38 -27.95 -6.36
CA SER A 45 10.13 -27.33 -5.27
C SER A 45 10.22 -25.80 -5.29
N LEU A 46 9.12 -25.13 -4.89
CA LEU A 46 9.20 -23.84 -4.20
C LEU A 46 9.88 -24.06 -2.85
N THR A 47 11.18 -24.33 -2.91
CA THR A 47 12.05 -24.38 -1.75
C THR A 47 12.26 -22.94 -1.28
N GLY A 48 11.62 -22.62 -0.16
CA GLY A 48 12.15 -21.66 0.80
C GLY A 48 12.14 -20.21 0.37
N SER A 49 10.95 -19.59 0.39
CA SER A 49 10.77 -18.36 1.15
C SER A 49 9.31 -18.29 1.55
N SER A 50 8.99 -18.96 2.67
CA SER A 50 7.89 -18.51 3.50
C SER A 50 8.15 -17.03 3.79
N VAL A 51 7.39 -16.14 3.13
CA VAL A 51 7.14 -14.80 3.66
C VAL A 51 6.37 -15.02 4.94
N THR A 52 7.11 -15.24 6.03
CA THR A 52 6.60 -15.06 7.38
C THR A 52 6.10 -13.62 7.39
N ALA A 53 4.76 -13.45 7.44
CA ALA A 53 4.17 -12.16 7.78
C ALA A 53 4.94 -11.62 9.01
N LEU A 54 5.17 -10.31 9.08
CA LEU A 54 5.81 -9.66 10.23
C LEU A 54 5.01 -9.99 11.51
N SER A 55 5.27 -11.14 12.11
CA SER A 55 4.68 -11.63 13.36
C SER A 55 5.79 -11.84 14.39
N GLY A 56 6.87 -11.06 14.30
CA GLY A 56 7.74 -10.82 15.44
C GLY A 56 6.91 -10.10 16.49
N GLY A 57 6.49 -10.82 17.53
CA GLY A 57 5.62 -10.32 18.58
C GLY A 57 6.30 -9.18 19.35
N GLY A 58 5.97 -7.94 18.98
CA GLY A 58 6.46 -6.75 19.64
C GLY A 58 5.81 -5.50 19.06
N THR A 59 5.43 -4.57 19.92
CA THR A 59 4.92 -3.26 19.50
C THR A 59 6.06 -2.48 18.87
N ALA A 60 5.90 -2.07 17.60
CA ALA A 60 6.84 -1.19 16.94
C ALA A 60 6.71 0.24 17.50
N ASN A 61 7.84 0.93 17.62
CA ASN A 61 7.89 2.36 17.91
C ASN A 61 8.32 3.11 16.66
N TYR A 62 7.79 4.32 16.50
CA TYR A 62 8.07 5.17 15.35
C TYR A 62 8.61 6.50 15.81
N PHE A 63 9.67 6.96 15.16
CA PHE A 63 10.33 8.22 15.47
C PHE A 63 10.47 9.03 14.20
N LEU A 64 10.35 10.35 14.32
CA LEU A 64 10.47 11.28 13.20
C LEU A 64 11.45 12.40 13.54
N ASN A 65 12.49 12.55 12.72
CA ASN A 65 13.37 13.71 12.71
C ASN A 65 12.94 14.67 11.60
N ILE A 66 12.84 15.96 11.90
CA ILE A 66 12.63 17.00 10.89
C ILE A 66 13.68 18.09 11.09
N ASP A 67 14.38 18.45 10.02
CA ASP A 67 15.42 19.49 10.08
C ASP A 67 14.86 20.82 10.62
N GLY A 68 15.43 21.28 11.75
CA GLY A 68 15.03 22.50 12.44
C GLY A 68 13.81 22.37 13.37
N ILE A 69 13.22 21.19 13.52
CA ILE A 69 12.09 20.92 14.42
C ILE A 69 12.46 19.76 15.38
N PRO A 70 13.12 20.04 16.52
CA PRO A 70 13.38 19.01 17.52
C PRO A 70 12.08 18.59 18.22
N GLY A 71 11.96 17.30 18.49
CA GLY A 71 10.94 16.68 19.35
C GLY A 71 11.46 16.42 20.76
N GLU A 72 10.79 15.56 21.54
CA GLU A 72 11.08 15.34 22.97
C GLU A 72 11.42 13.88 23.31
N SER A 73 11.69 13.07 22.29
CA SER A 73 11.97 11.65 22.50
C SER A 73 13.19 11.46 23.39
N LYS A 74 13.05 10.53 24.34
CA LYS A 74 14.09 10.13 25.30
C LYS A 74 14.72 8.79 24.93
N ASP A 75 14.39 8.25 23.76
CA ASP A 75 15.00 7.05 23.23
C ASP A 75 16.51 7.27 23.03
N SER A 76 17.32 6.27 23.40
CA SER A 76 18.78 6.41 23.35
C SER A 76 19.31 6.54 21.92
N ASP A 77 18.62 5.93 20.96
CA ASP A 77 19.02 5.94 19.55
C ASP A 77 18.33 7.07 18.76
N HIS A 78 17.27 7.67 19.31
CA HIS A 78 16.51 8.78 18.72
C HIS A 78 16.34 9.99 19.67
N PRO A 79 17.42 10.52 20.28
CA PRO A 79 17.30 11.63 21.21
C PRO A 79 16.83 12.91 20.50
N ASP A 80 15.87 13.62 21.09
CA ASP A 80 15.25 14.84 20.55
C ASP A 80 14.49 14.63 19.22
N TRP A 81 14.15 13.39 18.86
CA TRP A 81 13.23 13.10 17.76
C TRP A 81 11.77 13.25 18.23
N ILE A 82 10.84 13.27 17.29
CA ILE A 82 9.41 13.31 17.56
C ILE A 82 8.91 11.88 17.69
N ASP A 83 8.27 11.55 18.81
CA ASP A 83 7.58 10.27 18.99
C ASP A 83 6.30 10.24 18.14
N VAL A 84 6.17 9.23 17.29
CA VAL A 84 5.06 9.09 16.33
C VAL A 84 4.08 8.02 16.81
N LEU A 85 2.80 8.38 16.83
CA LEU A 85 1.71 7.46 17.18
C LEU A 85 1.26 6.64 15.98
N ASP A 86 1.05 7.32 14.87
CA ASP A 86 0.71 6.71 13.61
C ASP A 86 1.18 7.58 12.44
N PHE A 87 1.32 6.94 11.28
CA PHE A 87 1.60 7.64 10.05
C PHE A 87 0.93 6.93 8.87
N SER A 88 0.68 7.66 7.81
CA SER A 88 0.19 7.12 6.55
C SER A 88 0.75 7.89 5.36
N TRP A 89 1.07 7.16 4.31
CA TRP A 89 1.49 7.69 3.02
C TRP A 89 1.20 6.63 1.96
N GLY A 90 1.23 7.02 0.69
CA GLY A 90 1.03 6.08 -0.40
C GLY A 90 1.33 6.70 -1.74
N ALA A 91 1.25 5.85 -2.77
CA ALA A 91 1.33 6.28 -4.16
C ALA A 91 0.22 5.61 -4.94
N SER A 92 -0.32 6.32 -5.92
CA SER A 92 -1.34 5.80 -6.82
C SER A 92 -1.04 6.22 -8.25
N ALA A 93 -1.38 5.39 -9.22
CA ALA A 93 -1.29 5.71 -10.64
C ALA A 93 -2.56 5.26 -11.34
N ALA A 94 -3.05 6.05 -12.30
CA ALA A 94 -4.20 5.66 -13.10
C ALA A 94 -3.81 4.47 -14.01
N ALA A 95 -4.48 3.34 -13.87
CA ALA A 95 -4.29 2.17 -14.73
C ALA A 95 -5.45 2.01 -15.72
N ALA A 96 -5.15 1.84 -17.00
CA ALA A 96 -6.12 1.57 -18.07
C ALA A 96 -5.98 0.12 -18.54
N ILE A 97 -6.17 -0.84 -17.63
CA ILE A 97 -5.89 -2.27 -17.81
C ILE A 97 -6.73 -2.91 -18.95
N THR A 98 -7.83 -2.26 -19.36
CA THR A 98 -8.70 -2.70 -20.46
C THR A 98 -8.17 -2.37 -21.87
N SER A 99 -7.08 -1.60 -21.99
CA SER A 99 -6.54 -1.14 -23.28
C SER A 99 -5.31 -1.92 -23.78
N GLY A 100 -4.95 -3.03 -23.10
CA GLY A 100 -3.88 -3.93 -23.49
C GLY A 100 -2.76 -4.04 -22.44
N PRO A 101 -1.79 -4.98 -22.62
CA PRO A 101 -0.67 -5.13 -21.71
C PRO A 101 0.15 -3.83 -21.61
N GLY A 102 0.33 -3.30 -20.41
CA GLY A 102 1.18 -2.12 -20.16
C GLY A 102 0.47 -0.76 -20.16
N ALA A 103 -0.86 -0.72 -20.21
CA ALA A 103 -1.59 0.54 -20.22
C ALA A 103 -1.73 1.17 -18.82
N MET A 104 -0.73 1.96 -18.41
CA MET A 104 -0.86 2.96 -17.35
C MET A 104 -1.22 4.31 -17.97
N SER A 105 -2.35 4.89 -17.58
CA SER A 105 -2.95 6.10 -18.17
C SER A 105 -2.63 7.37 -17.38
N GLY A 106 -1.46 7.44 -16.75
CA GLY A 106 -1.03 8.61 -15.98
C GLY A 106 0.31 8.40 -15.28
N LYS A 107 0.91 9.50 -14.81
CA LYS A 107 2.06 9.45 -13.91
C LYS A 107 1.60 9.00 -12.51
N ALA A 108 2.46 8.32 -11.78
CA ALA A 108 2.20 8.02 -10.38
C ALA A 108 2.22 9.32 -9.56
N THR A 109 1.25 9.46 -8.66
CA THR A 109 1.16 10.55 -7.69
C THR A 109 1.40 9.97 -6.31
N VAL A 110 2.29 10.61 -5.55
CA VAL A 110 2.57 10.27 -4.15
C VAL A 110 1.73 11.19 -3.26
N THR A 111 1.15 10.64 -2.19
CA THR A 111 0.44 11.42 -1.18
C THR A 111 1.43 11.95 -0.15
N ASP A 112 1.11 13.08 0.47
CA ASP A 112 1.82 13.58 1.64
C ASP A 112 1.93 12.51 2.72
N LEU A 113 3.02 12.55 3.49
CA LEU A 113 3.17 11.76 4.71
C LEU A 113 2.37 12.43 5.81
N ARG A 114 1.28 11.79 6.23
CA ARG A 114 0.47 12.22 7.37
C ARG A 114 1.00 11.55 8.63
N VAL A 115 1.14 12.32 9.69
CA VAL A 115 1.72 11.88 10.96
C VAL A 115 0.85 12.39 12.11
N SER A 116 0.63 11.53 13.09
CA SER A 116 -0.07 11.81 14.32
C SER A 116 0.89 11.66 15.50
N THR A 117 0.86 12.64 16.41
CA THR A 117 1.78 12.74 17.55
C THR A 117 1.07 13.29 18.78
N TRP A 118 1.64 13.10 19.97
CA TRP A 118 1.22 13.88 21.13
C TRP A 118 1.77 15.31 21.04
N LEU A 119 1.06 16.25 21.67
CA LEU A 119 1.55 17.62 21.84
C LEU A 119 2.92 17.62 22.53
N SER A 120 3.88 18.31 21.92
CA SER A 120 5.28 18.39 22.38
C SER A 120 5.92 19.72 21.97
N GLN A 121 7.19 19.96 22.29
CA GLN A 121 7.90 21.16 21.81
C GLN A 121 7.98 21.30 20.28
N ALA A 122 7.74 20.22 19.52
CA ALA A 122 7.68 20.27 18.06
C ALA A 122 6.41 20.97 17.56
N SER A 123 5.29 20.87 18.30
CA SER A 123 3.97 21.40 17.94
C SER A 123 3.94 22.86 17.49
N PRO A 124 4.45 23.84 18.27
CA PRO A 124 4.46 25.24 17.82
C PRO A 124 5.34 25.48 16.60
N LYS A 125 6.40 24.68 16.40
CA LYS A 125 7.31 24.78 15.24
C LYS A 125 6.68 24.18 13.98
N LEU A 126 5.92 23.09 14.12
CA LEU A 126 5.12 22.51 13.04
C LEU A 126 4.04 23.49 12.57
N PHE A 127 3.32 24.09 13.52
CA PHE A 127 2.37 25.16 13.23
C PHE A 127 3.03 26.34 12.49
N LEU A 128 4.20 26.80 12.97
CA LEU A 128 4.98 27.84 12.29
C LEU A 128 5.45 27.40 10.90
N GLY A 129 5.78 26.12 10.71
CA GLY A 129 6.14 25.54 9.42
C GLY A 129 5.05 25.75 8.38
N VAL A 130 3.79 25.47 8.75
CA VAL A 130 2.62 25.72 7.89
C VAL A 130 2.46 27.21 7.59
N MET A 131 2.51 28.06 8.62
CA MET A 131 2.27 29.50 8.47
C MET A 131 3.37 30.21 7.67
N SER A 132 4.61 29.73 7.76
CA SER A 132 5.75 30.33 7.06
C SER A 132 5.95 29.78 5.65
N GLY A 133 5.44 28.57 5.35
CA GLY A 133 5.73 27.86 4.11
C GLY A 133 7.22 27.56 3.91
N LYS A 134 8.02 27.56 5.00
CA LYS A 134 9.45 27.32 4.92
C LYS A 134 9.71 25.86 4.59
N HIS A 135 10.62 25.62 3.65
CA HIS A 135 11.11 24.28 3.33
C HIS A 135 12.15 23.81 4.36
N MET A 136 12.02 22.58 4.80
CA MET A 136 12.98 21.83 5.61
C MET A 136 13.83 20.98 4.68
N LYS A 137 15.13 20.87 4.94
CA LYS A 137 16.02 20.15 4.02
C LYS A 137 15.68 18.67 3.97
N THR A 138 15.46 18.08 5.15
CA THR A 138 15.26 16.65 5.32
C THR A 138 14.23 16.35 6.41
N ALA A 139 13.51 15.25 6.25
CA ALA A 139 12.79 14.58 7.33
C ALA A 139 13.04 13.07 7.25
N VAL A 140 13.23 12.41 8.39
CA VAL A 140 13.51 10.98 8.45
C VAL A 140 12.56 10.32 9.43
N LEU A 141 11.72 9.41 8.94
CA LEU A 141 10.86 8.56 9.77
C LEU A 141 11.52 7.18 9.91
N GLU A 142 11.64 6.70 11.13
CA GLU A 142 12.19 5.40 11.46
C GLU A 142 11.17 4.57 12.24
N GLY A 143 11.04 3.31 11.85
CA GLY A 143 10.29 2.30 12.59
C GLY A 143 11.26 1.30 13.18
N VAL A 144 11.23 1.18 14.50
CA VAL A 144 12.00 0.18 15.23
C VAL A 144 11.06 -0.84 15.85
N LYS A 145 11.52 -2.06 15.97
CA LYS A 145 10.79 -3.11 16.68
C LYS A 145 11.74 -3.84 17.62
N PRO A 146 11.24 -4.34 18.77
CA PRO A 146 12.06 -5.17 19.62
C PRO A 146 12.45 -6.45 18.87
N ILE A 147 13.69 -6.89 19.07
CA ILE A 147 14.18 -8.19 18.62
C ILE A 147 14.66 -8.98 19.84
N GLU A 148 14.75 -10.30 19.72
CA GLU A 148 15.16 -11.13 20.84
C GLU A 148 16.61 -10.80 21.26
N GLN A 149 16.81 -10.56 22.56
CA GLN A 149 18.12 -10.47 23.23
C GLN A 149 19.07 -9.36 22.71
N GLU A 150 18.58 -8.39 21.94
CA GLU A 150 19.34 -7.25 21.43
C GLU A 150 18.56 -5.93 21.56
N SER A 151 19.23 -4.81 21.25
CA SER A 151 18.59 -3.49 21.13
C SER A 151 17.50 -3.50 20.06
N PRO A 152 16.44 -2.67 20.17
CA PRO A 152 15.42 -2.52 19.15
C PRO A 152 16.04 -2.30 17.77
N ALA A 153 15.59 -3.06 16.79
CA ALA A 153 16.17 -3.02 15.46
C ALA A 153 15.30 -2.22 14.49
N LEU A 154 15.95 -1.38 13.70
CA LEU A 154 15.36 -0.65 12.59
C LEU A 154 14.83 -1.63 11.53
N PHE A 155 13.55 -1.50 11.18
CA PHE A 155 12.94 -2.30 10.11
C PHE A 155 12.40 -1.44 8.97
N LEU A 156 12.19 -0.15 9.21
CA LEU A 156 11.61 0.80 8.27
C LEU A 156 12.36 2.12 8.39
N ARG A 157 12.77 2.69 7.25
CA ARG A 157 13.22 4.09 7.19
C ARG A 157 12.65 4.77 5.95
N LEU A 158 12.04 5.94 6.15
CA LEU A 158 11.63 6.85 5.10
C LEU A 158 12.46 8.12 5.21
N SER A 159 13.35 8.36 4.26
CA SER A 159 14.12 9.60 4.19
C SER A 159 13.55 10.50 3.11
N LEU A 160 13.08 11.67 3.52
CA LEU A 160 12.44 12.68 2.69
C LEU A 160 13.38 13.87 2.50
N GLU A 161 13.43 14.41 1.28
CA GLU A 161 14.20 15.62 0.95
C GLU A 161 13.29 16.72 0.41
N ASP A 162 13.66 17.97 0.69
CA ASP A 162 12.92 19.19 0.30
C ASP A 162 11.46 19.11 0.79
N VAL A 163 11.33 19.17 2.12
CA VAL A 163 10.12 18.85 2.86
C VAL A 163 9.37 20.13 3.23
N LEU A 164 8.04 20.10 3.13
CA LEU A 164 7.17 21.20 3.50
C LEU A 164 6.05 20.69 4.41
N VAL A 165 5.78 21.38 5.52
CA VAL A 165 4.60 21.11 6.35
C VAL A 165 3.38 21.73 5.65
N THR A 166 2.48 20.88 5.14
CA THR A 166 1.33 21.31 4.31
C THR A 166 0.05 21.50 5.09
N ALA A 167 -0.08 20.82 6.23
CA ALA A 167 -1.23 20.93 7.12
C ALA A 167 -0.80 20.67 8.56
N TYR A 168 -1.49 21.30 9.50
CA TYR A 168 -1.38 21.05 10.94
C TYR A 168 -2.76 21.23 11.56
N SER A 169 -3.16 20.31 12.41
CA SER A 169 -4.32 20.40 13.27
C SER A 169 -3.98 19.83 14.65
N SER A 170 -4.60 20.39 15.67
CA SER A 170 -4.49 19.90 17.04
C SER A 170 -5.88 19.67 17.58
N LYS A 171 -6.08 18.53 18.25
CA LYS A 171 -7.34 18.15 18.89
C LYS A 171 -7.05 17.70 20.30
N ALA A 172 -7.94 18.05 21.23
CA ALA A 172 -7.91 17.54 22.58
C ALA A 172 -9.25 16.88 22.87
N GLY A 173 -9.22 15.74 23.55
CA GLY A 173 -10.39 15.03 24.05
C GLY A 173 -10.27 14.86 25.57
N ASP A 174 -10.61 13.68 26.05
CA ASP A 174 -10.39 13.30 27.45
C ASP A 174 -8.91 12.98 27.77
N GLU A 175 -8.09 12.74 26.73
CA GLU A 175 -6.66 12.48 26.82
C GLU A 175 -5.83 13.74 26.54
N ALA A 176 -4.49 13.62 26.61
CA ALA A 176 -3.58 14.69 26.22
C ALA A 176 -3.85 15.16 24.78
N PRO A 177 -3.57 16.43 24.44
CA PRO A 177 -3.78 16.90 23.07
C PRO A 177 -2.94 16.12 22.06
N GLN A 178 -3.56 15.80 20.92
CA GLN A 178 -2.94 15.13 19.79
C GLN A 178 -2.84 16.07 18.61
N ASP A 179 -1.69 16.05 17.95
CA ASP A 179 -1.39 16.84 16.78
C ASP A 179 -1.33 15.94 15.55
N GLU A 180 -1.98 16.36 14.48
CA GLU A 180 -1.91 15.74 13.16
C GLU A 180 -1.33 16.74 12.17
N PHE A 181 -0.32 16.32 11.40
CA PHE A 181 0.28 17.15 10.37
C PHE A 181 0.63 16.36 9.11
N SER A 182 0.81 17.07 8.01
CA SER A 182 1.14 16.49 6.70
C SER A 182 2.45 17.07 6.19
N LEU A 183 3.29 16.21 5.63
CA LEU A 183 4.56 16.56 5.01
C LEU A 183 4.52 16.24 3.51
N ALA A 184 4.64 17.27 2.68
CA ALA A 184 4.98 17.10 1.26
C ALA A 184 6.50 17.08 1.09
N PHE A 185 6.99 16.40 0.07
CA PHE A 185 8.41 16.21 -0.18
C PHE A 185 8.71 16.06 -1.67
N ALA A 186 9.92 16.44 -2.10
CA ALA A 186 10.32 16.31 -3.50
C ALA A 186 10.98 14.97 -3.82
N LYS A 187 11.63 14.34 -2.84
CA LYS A 187 12.26 13.02 -3.00
C LYS A 187 12.00 12.14 -1.79
N ILE A 188 11.99 10.84 -2.05
CA ILE A 188 11.81 9.81 -1.05
C ILE A 188 12.84 8.69 -1.24
N SER A 189 13.46 8.27 -0.15
CA SER A 189 14.16 6.99 -0.02
C SER A 189 13.36 6.11 0.92
N TYR A 190 12.95 4.94 0.43
CA TYR A 190 12.23 3.95 1.21
C TYR A 190 13.15 2.75 1.44
N SER A 191 13.54 2.55 2.68
CA SER A 191 14.37 1.44 3.14
C SER A 191 13.59 0.49 4.03
N TYR A 192 13.82 -0.80 3.83
CA TYR A 192 13.22 -1.88 4.59
C TYR A 192 14.26 -2.94 4.94
N TRP A 193 14.20 -3.45 6.17
CA TRP A 193 14.99 -4.58 6.64
C TRP A 193 14.06 -5.72 6.99
N MET A 194 14.21 -6.83 6.25
CA MET A 194 13.44 -8.04 6.50
C MET A 194 14.02 -8.75 7.73
N GLN A 195 13.17 -9.13 8.69
CA GLN A 195 13.62 -9.99 9.78
C GLN A 195 13.78 -11.42 9.25
N GLN A 196 14.95 -12.00 9.51
CA GLN A 196 15.31 -13.35 9.13
C GLN A 196 14.76 -14.37 10.14
N ALA A 197 14.81 -15.65 9.79
CA ALA A 197 14.32 -16.74 10.64
C ALA A 197 15.11 -16.91 11.94
N ASP A 198 16.34 -16.39 12.00
CA ASP A 198 17.19 -16.37 13.20
C ASP A 198 16.84 -15.21 14.16
N GLY A 199 15.87 -14.36 13.81
CA GLY A 199 15.47 -13.20 14.59
C GLY A 199 16.21 -11.91 14.24
N ASN A 200 17.33 -11.99 13.51
CA ASN A 200 18.14 -10.84 13.12
C ASN A 200 17.54 -10.09 11.93
N MET A 201 17.95 -8.83 11.74
CA MET A 201 17.62 -8.09 10.53
C MET A 201 18.52 -8.52 9.37
N GLY A 202 17.90 -8.70 8.20
CA GLY A 202 18.57 -8.94 6.93
C GLY A 202 19.17 -7.67 6.31
N PRO A 203 19.71 -7.78 5.09
CA PRO A 203 20.29 -6.63 4.39
C PRO A 203 19.22 -5.59 4.02
N GLU A 204 19.61 -4.31 4.04
CA GLU A 204 18.76 -3.19 3.63
C GLU A 204 18.29 -3.37 2.18
N GLN A 205 16.98 -3.26 1.99
CA GLN A 205 16.36 -3.07 0.69
C GLN A 205 15.96 -1.61 0.56
N VAL A 206 16.57 -0.88 -0.37
CA VAL A 206 16.33 0.56 -0.55
C VAL A 206 15.87 0.89 -1.96
N ILE A 207 14.85 1.73 -2.04
CA ILE A 207 14.35 2.32 -3.29
C ILE A 207 14.39 3.83 -3.13
N ARG A 208 14.83 4.55 -4.17
CA ARG A 208 14.83 6.02 -4.18
C ARG A 208 14.08 6.55 -5.39
N TRP A 209 13.34 7.61 -5.17
CA TRP A 209 12.56 8.27 -6.21
C TRP A 209 12.59 9.78 -6.06
N ASP A 210 12.86 10.47 -7.15
CA ASP A 210 12.69 11.91 -7.29
C ASP A 210 11.31 12.17 -7.90
N ILE A 211 10.39 12.68 -7.08
CA ILE A 211 8.99 12.91 -7.45
C ILE A 211 8.90 14.07 -8.42
N LYS A 212 9.71 15.11 -8.21
CA LYS A 212 9.76 16.30 -9.06
C LYS A 212 10.30 15.98 -10.46
N ALA A 213 11.35 15.14 -10.54
CA ALA A 213 11.91 14.67 -11.80
C ALA A 213 11.19 13.44 -12.36
N ASN A 214 10.32 12.80 -11.56
CA ASN A 214 9.59 11.58 -11.89
C ASN A 214 10.52 10.46 -12.41
N LYS A 215 11.56 10.15 -11.62
CA LYS A 215 12.56 9.13 -11.95
C LYS A 215 13.13 8.45 -10.70
N ALA A 216 13.62 7.22 -10.87
CA ALA A 216 14.42 6.55 -9.86
C ALA A 216 15.78 7.25 -9.70
N VAL A 217 16.34 7.20 -8.50
CA VAL A 217 17.64 7.79 -8.13
C VAL A 217 18.60 6.72 -7.64
#